data_AF-A0A352S3I8-F1
#
_entry.id   AF-A0A352S3I8-F1
#
_cell.length_a   1.000
_cell.length_b   1.000
_cell.length_c   1.000
_cell.angle_alpha   90.00
_cell.angle_beta   90.00
_cell.angle_gamma   90.00
#
_symmetry.space_group_name_H-M   'P 1'
#
loop_
_entity.id
_entity.type
_entity.pdbx_description
1 polymer ?
#
loop_
_entity_poly.entity_id
_entity_poly.type
_entity_poly.pdbx_seq_one_letter_code
_entity_poly.pdbx_strand_id
1 'polypeptide(L)'
;MNTRRALLAMIGLLTLSASVHAETAKEFPTRPIRVIVPFTSGSGSDTSARYYGEQMGRTLGQPVVVENRPGANGLIGIQALKNAPADGYTVLLA
;
A
#
# COMPACT_ATOMS: atom_id res chain seq x y z
N MET A 1 13.12 32.66 -45.08
CA MET A 1 12.81 32.90 -43.66
C MET A 1 11.97 31.79 -42.99
N ASN A 2 11.38 30.86 -43.76
CA ASN A 2 10.41 29.89 -43.23
C ASN A 2 11.04 28.56 -42.77
N THR A 3 12.20 28.19 -43.30
CA THR A 3 12.92 26.95 -42.96
C THR A 3 13.56 26.95 -41.57
N ARG A 4 14.05 28.11 -41.10
CA ARG A 4 14.60 28.26 -39.73
C ARG A 4 13.52 28.13 -38.65
N ARG A 5 12.32 28.65 -38.90
CA ARG A 5 11.15 28.49 -38.01
C ARG A 5 10.68 27.03 -37.97
N ALA A 6 10.69 26.34 -39.11
CA ALA A 6 10.33 24.92 -39.18
C ALA A 6 11.34 24.03 -38.41
N LEU A 7 12.63 24.32 -38.50
CA LEU A 7 13.67 23.61 -37.73
C LEU A 7 13.54 23.82 -36.22
N LEU A 8 13.27 25.05 -35.78
CA LEU A 8 13.05 25.34 -34.36
C LEU A 8 11.77 24.68 -33.81
N ALA A 9 10.71 24.61 -34.62
CA ALA A 9 9.47 23.91 -34.25
C ALA A 9 9.67 22.39 -34.13
N MET A 10 10.47 21.78 -35.01
CA MET A 10 10.80 20.35 -34.93
C MET A 10 11.61 20.01 -33.67
N ILE A 11 12.61 20.83 -33.33
CA ILE A 11 13.42 20.63 -32.13
C ILE A 11 12.56 20.76 -30.86
N GLY A 12 11.61 21.70 -30.84
CA GLY A 12 10.65 21.83 -29.73
C GLY A 12 9.69 20.65 -29.59
N LEU A 13 9.34 19.97 -30.70
CA LEU A 13 8.50 18.77 -30.66
C LEU A 13 9.26 17.54 -30.15
N LEU A 14 10.56 17.44 -30.46
CA LEU A 14 11.42 16.32 -30.03
C LEU A 14 11.75 16.34 -28.53
N THR A 15 11.79 17.52 -27.90
CA THR A 15 12.06 17.64 -26.46
C THR A 15 10.82 17.38 -25.59
N LEU A 16 9.61 17.54 -26.13
CA LEU A 16 8.37 17.30 -25.38
C LEU A 16 8.05 15.79 -25.21
N SER A 17 8.62 14.93 -26.07
CA SER A 17 8.37 13.49 -26.06
C SER A 17 9.22 12.70 -25.05
N ALA A 18 10.24 13.30 -24.43
CA ALA A 18 11.19 12.59 -23.56
C ALA A 18 10.74 12.51 -22.08
N SER A 19 9.67 13.19 -21.69
CA SER A 19 9.29 13.35 -20.28
C SER A 19 8.11 12.48 -19.82
N VAL A 20 7.51 11.68 -20.71
CA VAL A 20 6.45 10.74 -20.32
C VAL A 20 7.10 9.41 -19.91
N HIS A 21 7.80 9.42 -18.78
CA HIS A 21 7.97 8.17 -18.05
C HIS A 21 6.60 7.83 -17.48
N ALA A 22 5.92 6.87 -18.11
CA ALA A 22 4.79 6.21 -17.49
C ALA A 22 5.31 5.63 -16.17
N GLU A 23 4.93 6.25 -15.05
CA GLU A 23 5.13 5.66 -13.74
C GLU A 23 4.31 4.36 -13.78
N THR A 24 4.97 3.23 -13.99
CA THR A 24 4.34 1.93 -13.76
C THR A 24 3.94 1.97 -12.31
N ALA A 25 2.65 2.23 -12.05
CA ALA A 25 2.08 2.18 -10.73
C ALA A 25 2.57 0.87 -10.12
N LYS A 26 3.44 0.96 -9.12
CA LYS A 26 3.93 -0.23 -8.44
C LYS A 26 2.69 -0.97 -7.96
N GLU A 27 2.41 -2.12 -8.54
CA GLU A 27 1.21 -2.88 -8.20
C GLU A 27 1.26 -3.17 -6.70
N PHE A 28 0.31 -2.56 -5.98
CA PHE A 28 0.14 -2.86 -4.57
C PHE A 28 -0.22 -4.35 -4.45
N PRO A 29 0.35 -5.09 -3.48
CA PRO A 29 1.35 -4.67 -2.50
C PRO A 29 2.80 -4.99 -2.93
N THR A 30 3.74 -4.11 -2.57
CA THR A 30 5.20 -4.31 -2.80
C THR A 30 5.99 -4.64 -1.54
N ARG A 31 5.32 -4.77 -0.40
CA ARG A 31 5.89 -5.10 0.90
C ARG A 31 4.84 -5.78 1.79
N PRO A 32 5.23 -6.40 2.92
CA PRO A 32 4.28 -7.04 3.81
C PRO A 32 3.17 -6.11 4.31
N ILE A 33 1.97 -6.66 4.44
CA ILE A 33 0.79 -6.01 5.03
C ILE A 33 0.75 -6.34 6.52
N ARG A 34 0.39 -5.37 7.35
CA ARG A 34 0.19 -5.53 8.79
C ARG A 34 -1.29 -5.54 9.11
N VAL A 35 -1.73 -6.55 9.86
CA VAL A 35 -3.09 -6.65 10.42
C VAL A 35 -2.97 -6.44 11.92
N ILE A 36 -3.50 -5.32 12.40
CA ILE A 36 -3.60 -5.03 13.83
C ILE A 36 -4.85 -5.75 14.36
N VAL A 37 -4.67 -6.53 15.42
CA VAL A 37 -5.77 -7.17 16.15
C VAL A 37 -5.83 -6.54 17.54
N PRO A 38 -6.93 -5.86 17.92
CA PRO A 38 -7.03 -5.15 19.20
C PRO A 38 -7.33 -6.07 20.40
N PHE A 39 -7.11 -7.38 20.24
CA PHE A 39 -7.36 -8.43 21.23
C PHE A 39 -6.14 -9.34 21.39
N THR A 40 -6.14 -10.15 22.45
CA THR A 40 -5.03 -11.07 22.76
C THR A 40 -4.88 -12.15 21.68
N SER A 41 -3.66 -12.67 21.54
CA SER A 41 -3.38 -13.83 20.69
C SER A 41 -4.24 -15.03 21.11
N GLY A 42 -4.70 -15.82 20.15
CA GLY A 42 -5.62 -16.94 20.38
C GLY A 42 -7.10 -16.53 20.59
N SER A 43 -7.44 -15.24 20.55
CA SER A 43 -8.84 -14.81 20.47
C SER A 43 -9.49 -15.23 19.14
N GLY A 44 -10.83 -15.16 19.07
CA GLY A 44 -11.56 -15.37 17.81
C GLY A 44 -11.06 -14.44 16.71
N SER A 45 -10.87 -13.16 17.01
CA SER A 45 -10.33 -12.15 16.09
C SER A 45 -8.90 -12.46 15.66
N ASP A 46 -8.01 -12.90 16.56
CA ASP A 46 -6.65 -13.33 16.18
C ASP A 46 -6.68 -14.54 15.24
N THR A 47 -7.56 -15.50 15.51
CA THR A 47 -7.72 -16.70 14.68
C THR A 47 -8.21 -16.34 13.28
N SER A 48 -9.23 -15.48 13.18
CA SER A 48 -9.74 -14.95 11.92
C SER A 48 -8.67 -14.15 11.17
N ALA A 49 -7.91 -13.28 11.86
CA ALA A 49 -6.84 -12.50 11.25
C ALA A 49 -5.75 -13.37 10.64
N ARG A 50 -5.35 -14.45 11.32
CA ARG A 50 -4.36 -15.39 10.80
C ARG A 50 -4.88 -16.15 9.58
N TYR A 51 -6.12 -16.61 9.64
CA TYR A 51 -6.77 -17.28 8.50
C TYR A 51 -6.84 -16.38 7.27
N TYR A 52 -7.38 -15.16 7.42
CA TYR A 52 -7.47 -14.22 6.31
C TYR A 52 -6.10 -13.75 5.84
N GLY A 53 -5.16 -13.53 6.76
CA GLY A 53 -3.79 -13.15 6.43
C GLY A 53 -3.08 -14.20 5.59
N GLU A 54 -3.29 -15.49 5.87
CA GLU A 54 -2.76 -16.57 5.04
C GLU A 54 -3.35 -16.53 3.62
N GLN A 55 -4.67 -16.41 3.48
CA GLN A 55 -5.33 -16.36 2.17
C GLN A 55 -4.90 -15.11 1.38
N MET A 56 -4.88 -13.95 2.02
CA MET A 56 -4.38 -12.71 1.44
C MET A 56 -2.93 -12.85 0.99
N GLY A 57 -2.07 -13.47 1.79
CA GLY A 57 -0.67 -13.66 1.43
C GLY A 57 -0.50 -14.54 0.19
N ARG A 58 -1.33 -15.57 0.03
CA ARG A 58 -1.36 -16.41 -1.17
C ARG A 58 -1.86 -15.65 -2.41
N THR A 59 -2.90 -14.83 -2.27
CA THR A 59 -3.50 -14.09 -3.38
C THR A 59 -2.67 -12.87 -3.81
N LEU A 60 -2.08 -12.16 -2.85
CA LEU A 60 -1.38 -10.90 -3.08
C LEU A 60 0.13 -11.07 -3.27
N GLY A 61 0.68 -12.25 -3.00
CA GLY A 61 2.11 -12.54 -3.14
C GLY A 61 3.02 -11.81 -2.13
N GLN A 62 2.43 -11.14 -1.13
CA GLN A 62 3.16 -10.49 -0.04
C GLN A 62 2.74 -11.07 1.31
N PRO A 63 3.67 -11.26 2.26
CA PRO A 63 3.34 -11.72 3.60
C PRO A 63 2.33 -10.81 4.30
N VAL A 64 1.44 -11.40 5.10
CA VAL A 64 0.57 -10.67 6.01
C VAL A 64 0.97 -10.97 7.45
N VAL A 65 1.31 -9.94 8.22
CA VAL A 65 1.80 -10.03 9.58
C VAL A 65 0.70 -9.60 10.56
N VAL A 66 0.29 -10.52 11.43
CA VAL A 66 -0.69 -10.25 12.49
C VAL A 66 0.02 -9.70 13.73
N GLU A 67 -0.43 -8.55 14.20
CA GLU A 67 0.10 -7.86 15.38
C GLU A 67 -1.00 -7.65 16.42
N ASN A 68 -0.90 -8.34 17.56
CA ASN A 68 -1.87 -8.19 18.65
C ASN A 68 -1.54 -6.95 19.50
N ARG A 69 -2.47 -6.01 19.59
CA ARG A 69 -2.39 -4.79 20.42
C ARG A 69 -3.61 -4.67 21.35
N PRO A 70 -3.73 -5.52 22.38
CA PRO A 70 -4.85 -5.49 23.31
C PRO A 70 -4.81 -4.27 24.25
N GLY A 71 -5.97 -3.96 24.83
CA GLY A 71 -6.11 -2.99 25.92
C GLY A 71 -7.06 -1.83 25.62
N ALA A 72 -7.50 -1.14 26.69
CA ALA A 72 -8.48 -0.05 26.65
C ALA A 72 -9.73 -0.38 25.80
N ASN A 73 -10.27 -1.59 25.95
CA ASN A 73 -11.41 -2.09 25.18
C ASN A 73 -11.20 -2.02 23.65
N GLY A 74 -9.94 -2.19 23.21
CA GLY A 74 -9.52 -2.17 21.81
C GLY A 74 -9.04 -0.81 21.30
N LEU A 75 -9.17 0.26 22.10
CA LEU A 75 -8.74 1.61 21.70
C LEU A 75 -7.23 1.72 21.43
N ILE A 76 -6.40 0.90 22.07
CA ILE A 76 -4.94 0.91 21.81
C ILE A 76 -4.64 0.46 20.36
N GLY A 77 -5.29 -0.60 19.89
CA GLY A 77 -5.16 -1.07 18.51
C GLY A 77 -5.73 -0.07 17.49
N ILE A 78 -6.87 0.53 17.80
CA ILE A 78 -7.48 1.57 16.95
C ILE A 78 -6.57 2.80 16.86
N GLN A 79 -5.97 3.25 17.97
CA GLN A 79 -5.05 4.38 17.98
C GLN A 79 -3.77 4.06 17.19
N ALA A 80 -3.29 2.81 17.24
CA ALA A 80 -2.16 2.36 16.43
C ALA A 80 -2.48 2.40 14.93
N LEU A 81 -3.67 1.96 14.51
CA LEU A 81 -4.13 2.08 13.12
C LEU A 81 -4.23 3.55 12.70
N LYS A 82 -4.85 4.39 13.54
CA LYS A 82 -5.03 5.82 13.26
C LYS A 82 -3.71 6.55 13.04
N ASN A 83 -2.65 6.13 13.72
CA ASN A 83 -1.31 6.70 13.60
C ASN A 83 -0.49 6.08 12.46
N ALA A 84 -0.98 5.02 11.81
CA ALA A 84 -0.29 4.40 10.68
C ALA A 84 -0.48 5.24 9.40
N PRO A 85 0.46 5.16 8.44
CA PRO A 85 0.27 5.75 7.12
C PRO A 85 -0.99 5.21 6.44
N ALA A 86 -1.76 6.08 5.79
CA ALA A 86 -2.95 5.71 5.01
C ALA A 86 -2.59 5.18 3.62
N ASP A 87 -1.69 4.19 3.56
CA ASP A 87 -1.10 3.65 2.33
C ASP A 87 -1.56 2.22 2.01
N GLY A 88 -2.54 1.71 2.75
CA GLY A 88 -3.14 0.38 2.54
C GLY A 88 -2.38 -0.79 3.16
N TYR A 89 -1.18 -0.58 3.74
CA TYR A 89 -0.38 -1.66 4.33
C TYR A 89 -0.66 -1.92 5.81
N THR A 90 -1.53 -1.15 6.44
CA THR A 90 -1.97 -1.39 7.82
C THR A 90 -3.48 -1.42 7.85
N VAL A 91 -4.05 -2.55 8.28
CA VAL A 91 -5.49 -2.76 8.44
C VAL A 91 -5.78 -3.25 9.84
N LEU A 92 -7.04 -3.14 10.27
CA LEU A 92 -7.50 -3.59 11.58
C LEU A 92 -8.52 -4.71 11.41
N LEU A 93 -8.42 -5.75 12.22
CA LEU A 93 -9.44 -6.78 12.35
C LEU A 93 -9.81 -6.93 13.83
N ALA A 94 -11.08 -6.69 14.14
CA ALA A 94 -11.65 -6.73 15.48
C ALA A 94 -12.84 -7.68 15.50
#